data_AF-A0A967H5M8-F1
#
_entry.id   AF-A0A967H5M8-F1
#
_cell.length_a   1.000
_cell.length_b   1.000
_cell.length_c   1.000
_cell.angle_alpha   90.00
_cell.angle_beta   90.00
_cell.angle_gamma   90.00
#
_symmetry.space_group_name_H-M   'P 1'
#
loop_
_entity.id
_entity.type
_entity.pdbx_description
1 polymer ?
#
loop_
_entity_poly.entity_id
_entity_poly.type
_entity_poly.pdbx_seq_one_letter_code
_entity_poly.pdbx_strand_id
1 'polypeptide(L)'
;MHEQHGGELQCQVCHSIEYSSCDGCHVQISDETGNPYYTTEGSYLGLYIGLNPLKSYNRPYKYVLLRHVPVDEDSFSFYGNNLLPNYDQLPTWTYASPHNIQRNTPQTESCGACHGNPELFLTAEKVAENEIAANQDVI
;
A
#
# COMPACT_ATOMS: atom_id res chain seq x y z
N MET A 1 -15.80 6.18 -19.34
CA MET A 1 -15.05 5.56 -18.22
C MET A 1 -15.92 5.34 -16.99
N HIS A 2 -16.57 6.37 -16.43
CA HIS A 2 -17.38 6.23 -15.21
C HIS A 2 -18.58 5.28 -15.35
N GLU A 3 -19.25 5.24 -16.51
CA GLU A 3 -20.36 4.30 -16.73
C GLU A 3 -19.88 2.84 -16.81
N GLN A 4 -18.69 2.59 -17.37
CA GLN A 4 -18.15 1.24 -17.50
C GLN A 4 -17.54 0.68 -16.20
N HIS A 5 -17.01 1.56 -15.34
CA HIS A 5 -16.27 1.16 -14.13
C HIS A 5 -16.94 1.59 -12.82
N GLY A 6 -18.10 2.28 -12.92
CA GLY A 6 -18.82 2.84 -11.79
C GLY A 6 -19.20 1.76 -10.78
N GLY A 7 -18.82 1.98 -9.51
CA GLY A 7 -19.10 1.06 -8.41
C GLY A 7 -18.02 0.00 -8.19
N GLU A 8 -17.19 -0.32 -9.19
CA GLU A 8 -16.11 -1.31 -9.05
C GLU A 8 -14.78 -0.67 -8.66
N LEU A 9 -14.44 0.50 -9.24
CA LEU A 9 -13.17 1.18 -9.00
C LEU A 9 -13.33 2.41 -8.11
N GLN A 10 -12.45 2.54 -7.12
CA GLN A 10 -12.30 3.79 -6.36
C GLN A 10 -11.88 4.93 -7.31
N CYS A 11 -12.38 6.16 -7.10
CA CYS A 11 -12.05 7.32 -7.94
C CYS A 11 -10.53 7.52 -8.12
N GLN A 12 -9.77 7.32 -7.05
CA GLN A 12 -8.31 7.44 -7.04
C GLN A 12 -7.62 6.44 -7.98
N VAL A 13 -8.21 5.27 -8.28
CA VAL A 13 -7.63 4.31 -9.24
C VAL A 13 -7.37 4.96 -10.61
N CYS A 14 -8.30 5.82 -11.04
CA CYS A 14 -8.13 6.57 -12.28
C CYS A 14 -7.53 7.95 -12.04
N HIS A 15 -7.81 8.59 -10.91
CA HIS A 15 -7.54 10.02 -10.71
C HIS A 15 -6.34 10.34 -9.82
N SER A 16 -5.65 9.35 -9.24
CA SER A 16 -4.40 9.57 -8.53
C SER A 16 -3.21 9.56 -9.48
N ILE A 17 -2.13 10.20 -9.05
CA ILE A 17 -0.77 9.94 -9.55
C ILE A 17 0.00 9.12 -8.52
N GLU A 18 1.25 8.79 -8.81
CA GLU A 18 2.14 8.12 -7.86
C GLU A 18 2.20 8.86 -6.51
N TYR A 19 2.31 8.10 -5.44
CA TYR A 19 2.40 8.59 -4.07
C TYR A 19 3.35 7.73 -3.25
N SER A 20 3.77 8.24 -2.09
CA SER A 20 4.75 7.58 -1.25
C SER A 20 4.24 6.26 -0.67
N SER A 21 5.10 5.24 -0.79
CA SER A 21 5.10 3.99 -0.05
C SER A 21 6.48 3.82 0.60
N CYS A 22 6.54 3.04 1.67
CA CYS A 22 7.78 2.80 2.40
C CYS A 22 7.83 1.37 2.89
N ASP A 23 9.05 0.85 3.09
CA ASP A 23 9.31 -0.52 3.54
C ASP A 23 10.02 -0.49 4.90
N GLY A 24 9.72 -1.50 5.73
CA GLY A 24 10.38 -1.84 6.99
C GLY A 24 10.78 -0.66 7.87
N CYS A 25 10.06 -0.39 8.97
CA CYS A 25 10.47 0.62 9.95
C CYS A 25 11.15 -0.04 11.15
N HIS A 26 12.36 0.39 11.52
CA HIS A 26 13.03 -0.09 12.73
C HIS A 26 13.30 1.06 13.67
N VAL A 27 12.93 0.91 14.94
CA VAL A 27 13.10 1.95 15.96
C VAL A 27 14.21 1.61 16.94
N GLN A 28 15.04 2.59 17.27
CA GLN A 28 16.24 2.42 18.11
C GLN A 28 16.53 3.69 18.95
N ILE A 29 17.46 3.60 19.89
CA ILE A 29 18.04 4.75 20.61
C ILE A 29 19.49 4.93 20.13
N SER A 30 19.86 6.15 19.79
CA SER A 30 21.22 6.47 19.37
C SER A 30 22.17 6.38 20.57
N ASP A 31 23.23 5.56 20.47
CA ASP A 31 24.28 5.49 21.49
C ASP A 31 25.06 6.81 21.64
N GLU A 32 25.12 7.61 20.58
CA GLU A 32 25.83 8.90 20.58
C GLU A 32 25.05 10.01 21.26
N THR A 33 23.74 10.07 21.01
CA THR A 33 22.90 11.21 21.44
C THR A 33 21.92 10.86 22.55
N GLY A 34 21.66 9.58 22.79
CA GLY A 34 20.60 9.09 23.67
C GLY A 34 19.18 9.34 23.16
N ASN A 35 19.00 9.90 21.96
CA ASN A 35 17.69 10.22 21.39
C ASN A 35 17.11 9.04 20.59
N PRO A 36 15.77 8.89 20.56
CA PRO A 36 15.11 7.93 19.68
C PRO A 36 15.26 8.33 18.22
N TYR A 37 15.45 7.32 17.36
CA TYR A 37 15.42 7.46 15.92
C TYR A 37 14.76 6.24 15.28
N TYR A 38 14.47 6.35 13.98
CA TYR A 38 13.99 5.25 13.16
C TYR A 38 14.80 5.16 11.86
N THR A 39 14.84 3.98 11.28
CA THR A 39 15.31 3.73 9.92
C THR A 39 14.20 3.11 9.10
N THR A 40 14.24 3.34 7.80
CA THR A 40 13.36 2.66 6.83
C THR A 40 14.19 1.89 5.83
N GLU A 41 13.74 0.70 5.44
CA GLU A 41 14.41 -0.11 4.41
C GLU A 41 14.21 0.47 3.01
N GLY A 42 13.07 1.12 2.78
CA GLY A 42 12.71 1.69 1.49
C GLY A 42 11.76 2.88 1.60
N SER A 43 11.88 3.81 0.66
CA SER A 43 10.92 4.90 0.45
C SER A 43 10.87 5.23 -1.03
N TYR A 44 9.69 5.11 -1.64
CA TYR A 44 9.53 5.23 -3.09
C TYR A 44 8.14 5.76 -3.45
N LEU A 45 8.02 6.29 -4.67
CA LEU A 45 6.74 6.68 -5.25
C LEU A 45 6.21 5.52 -6.09
N GLY A 46 4.92 5.25 -5.98
CA GLY A 46 4.24 4.25 -6.81
C GLY A 46 2.73 4.41 -6.79
N LEU A 47 2.06 3.64 -7.65
CA LEU A 47 0.60 3.54 -7.69
C LEU A 47 0.24 2.07 -7.90
N TYR A 48 -0.38 1.47 -6.88
CA TYR A 48 -0.74 0.07 -6.87
C TYR A 48 -2.22 -0.11 -6.63
N ILE A 49 -2.86 -0.88 -7.51
CA ILE A 49 -4.27 -1.26 -7.50
C ILE A 49 -4.35 -2.67 -6.93
N GLY A 50 -5.16 -2.85 -5.89
CA GLY A 50 -5.46 -4.16 -5.33
C GLY A 50 -6.91 -4.29 -4.92
N LEU A 51 -7.24 -5.39 -4.25
CA LEU A 51 -8.57 -5.62 -3.69
C LEU A 51 -8.82 -4.72 -2.48
N ASN A 52 -10.08 -4.39 -2.25
CA ASN A 52 -10.50 -3.59 -1.10
C ASN A 52 -10.74 -4.47 0.14
N PRO A 53 -9.85 -4.44 1.16
CA PRO A 53 -10.05 -5.22 2.38
C PRO A 53 -11.15 -4.63 3.28
N LEU A 54 -11.60 -3.39 3.02
CA LEU A 54 -12.50 -2.62 3.89
C LEU A 54 -13.84 -2.33 3.20
N LYS A 55 -14.34 -3.29 2.41
CA LYS A 55 -15.64 -3.17 1.72
C LYS A 55 -16.76 -2.85 2.69
N SER A 56 -17.44 -1.76 2.42
CA SER A 56 -18.57 -1.27 3.22
C SER A 56 -19.44 -0.35 2.37
N TYR A 57 -20.59 0.08 2.90
CA TYR A 57 -21.43 1.07 2.23
C TYR A 57 -20.65 2.37 1.87
N ASN A 58 -19.74 2.80 2.75
CA ASN A 58 -18.92 4.00 2.54
C ASN A 58 -17.68 3.74 1.66
N ARG A 59 -17.30 2.48 1.44
CA ARG A 59 -16.16 2.05 0.63
C ARG A 59 -16.60 0.87 -0.26
N PRO A 60 -17.50 1.11 -1.23
CA PRO A 60 -18.18 0.03 -1.94
C PRO A 60 -17.31 -0.65 -3.00
N TYR A 61 -16.21 -0.01 -3.40
CA TYR A 61 -15.38 -0.41 -4.52
C TYR A 61 -14.74 -1.79 -4.34
N LYS A 62 -14.63 -2.53 -5.43
CA LYS A 62 -13.88 -3.78 -5.49
C LYS A 62 -12.38 -3.55 -5.53
N TYR A 63 -11.93 -2.63 -6.37
CA TYR A 63 -10.53 -2.28 -6.51
C TYR A 63 -10.25 -0.87 -6.00
N VAL A 64 -9.17 -0.77 -5.24
CA VAL A 64 -8.74 0.44 -4.53
C VAL A 64 -7.25 0.64 -4.74
N LEU A 65 -6.77 1.83 -4.40
CA LEU A 65 -5.35 2.05 -4.28
C LEU A 65 -4.83 1.52 -2.94
N LEU A 66 -3.65 0.92 -2.97
CA LEU A 66 -2.97 0.38 -1.79
C LEU A 66 -1.62 1.06 -1.57
N ARG A 67 -1.25 1.29 -0.32
CA ARG A 67 0.05 1.84 0.08
C ARG A 67 0.78 0.82 0.93
N HIS A 68 2.04 0.58 0.63
CA HIS A 68 2.91 -0.16 1.56
C HIS A 68 3.25 0.72 2.76
N VAL A 69 2.92 0.24 3.97
CA VAL A 69 3.26 0.92 5.21
C VAL A 69 4.59 0.38 5.74
N PRO A 70 5.44 1.23 6.32
CA PRO A 70 6.76 0.79 6.77
C PRO A 70 6.63 0.05 8.10
N VAL A 71 6.46 -1.27 8.05
CA VAL A 71 6.40 -2.16 9.21
C VAL A 71 7.10 -3.48 8.88
N ASP A 72 7.84 -4.00 9.85
CA ASP A 72 8.51 -5.31 9.79
C ASP A 72 8.15 -6.12 11.05
N GLU A 73 8.29 -7.44 11.01
CA GLU A 73 8.11 -8.33 12.14
C GLU A 73 9.01 -7.94 13.33
N ASP A 74 10.20 -7.40 13.03
CA ASP A 74 11.20 -7.02 14.02
C ASP A 74 11.33 -5.51 14.23
N SER A 75 10.35 -4.71 13.76
CA SER A 75 10.32 -3.24 13.89
C SER A 75 10.70 -2.72 15.28
N PHE A 76 10.29 -3.45 16.33
CA PHE A 76 10.47 -3.08 17.73
C PHE A 76 11.48 -3.94 18.50
N SER A 77 12.27 -4.77 17.80
CA SER A 77 13.21 -5.73 18.41
C SER A 77 14.21 -5.10 19.39
N PHE A 78 14.59 -3.83 19.16
CA PHE A 78 15.42 -3.04 20.08
C PHE A 78 14.82 -2.94 21.50
N TYR A 79 13.50 -2.82 21.61
CA TYR A 79 12.80 -2.64 22.88
C TYR A 79 12.39 -3.95 23.56
N GLY A 80 12.49 -5.08 22.86
CA GLY A 80 12.15 -6.39 23.39
C GLY A 80 11.89 -7.43 22.31
N ASN A 81 11.78 -8.68 22.74
CA ASN A 81 11.54 -9.81 21.83
C ASN A 81 10.04 -9.95 21.52
N ASN A 82 9.72 -10.27 20.26
CA ASN A 82 8.38 -10.64 19.81
C ASN A 82 7.27 -9.63 20.19
N LEU A 83 7.52 -8.34 19.93
CA LEU A 83 6.58 -7.25 20.23
C LEU A 83 5.49 -7.07 19.16
N LEU A 84 5.57 -7.80 18.03
CA LEU A 84 4.54 -7.91 17.01
C LEU A 84 4.12 -9.38 16.79
N PRO A 85 3.56 -10.05 17.82
CA PRO A 85 3.28 -11.49 17.75
C PRO A 85 2.17 -11.89 16.76
N ASN A 86 1.40 -10.93 16.25
CA ASN A 86 0.33 -11.13 15.26
C ASN A 86 0.57 -10.22 14.04
N TYR A 87 1.82 -10.13 13.57
CA TYR A 87 2.21 -9.26 12.46
C TYR A 87 1.32 -9.45 11.22
N ASP A 88 0.98 -10.70 10.91
CA ASP A 88 0.17 -11.09 9.76
C ASP A 88 -1.34 -10.89 9.91
N GLN A 89 -1.80 -10.37 11.06
CA GLN A 89 -3.22 -10.13 11.31
C GLN A 89 -3.80 -9.02 10.42
N LEU A 90 -2.97 -8.09 9.94
CA LEU A 90 -3.37 -6.98 9.08
C LEU A 90 -2.43 -6.86 7.88
N PRO A 91 -2.94 -6.49 6.69
CA PRO A 91 -2.11 -6.26 5.52
C PRO A 91 -1.08 -5.15 5.72
N THR A 92 0.13 -5.34 5.21
CA THR A 92 1.15 -4.27 5.07
C THR A 92 0.83 -3.33 3.89
N TRP A 93 0.09 -3.84 2.89
CA TRP A 93 -0.50 -3.05 1.82
C TRP A 93 -1.90 -2.58 2.21
N THR A 94 -1.99 -1.32 2.63
CA THR A 94 -3.21 -0.77 3.24
C THR A 94 -4.02 0.10 2.28
N TYR A 95 -5.35 0.14 2.47
CA TYR A 95 -6.26 1.02 1.72
C TYR A 95 -5.77 2.47 1.73
N ALA A 96 -5.62 3.07 0.56
CA ALA A 96 -5.14 4.43 0.39
C ALA A 96 -6.19 5.36 -0.22
N SER A 97 -6.24 6.60 0.29
CA SER A 97 -6.95 7.71 -0.34
C SER A 97 -6.00 8.90 -0.57
N PRO A 98 -5.10 8.82 -1.56
CA PRO A 98 -4.15 9.89 -1.84
C PRO A 98 -4.85 11.24 -2.11
N HIS A 99 -4.30 12.32 -1.56
CA HIS A 99 -4.82 13.68 -1.72
C HIS A 99 -4.21 14.39 -2.95
N ASN A 100 -4.24 13.72 -4.10
CA ASN A 100 -3.60 14.17 -5.34
C ASN A 100 -4.52 13.96 -6.57
N ILE A 101 -5.84 13.93 -6.35
CA ILE A 101 -6.83 13.71 -7.40
C ILE A 101 -6.70 14.74 -8.52
N GLN A 102 -6.63 14.25 -9.75
CA GLN A 102 -6.52 15.03 -10.97
C GLN A 102 -7.49 14.52 -12.02
N ARG A 103 -8.02 15.44 -12.83
CA ARG A 103 -8.93 15.08 -13.93
C ARG A 103 -8.24 14.24 -15.00
N ASN A 104 -7.00 14.60 -15.32
CA ASN A 104 -6.17 13.94 -16.32
C ASN A 104 -4.95 13.34 -15.62
N THR A 105 -4.78 12.04 -15.77
CA THR A 105 -3.67 11.21 -15.27
C THR A 105 -3.28 10.22 -16.37
N PRO A 106 -2.11 9.56 -16.26
CA PRO A 106 -1.75 8.48 -17.18
C PRO A 106 -2.85 7.42 -17.34
N GLN A 107 -3.52 7.04 -16.24
CA GLN A 107 -4.59 6.03 -16.22
C GLN A 107 -5.84 6.46 -17.02
N THR A 108 -6.09 7.77 -17.16
CA THR A 108 -7.25 8.29 -17.91
C THR A 108 -7.01 8.42 -19.41
N GLU A 109 -5.77 8.25 -19.90
CA GLU A 109 -5.42 8.52 -21.29
C GLU A 109 -6.05 7.53 -22.29
N SER A 110 -6.12 6.26 -21.93
CA SER A 110 -6.71 5.21 -22.78
C SER A 110 -7.10 3.96 -21.99
N CYS A 111 -7.91 3.07 -22.57
CA CYS A 111 -8.20 1.77 -21.96
C CYS A 111 -6.93 0.94 -21.69
N GLY A 112 -5.93 1.07 -22.57
CA GLY A 112 -4.66 0.35 -22.47
C GLY A 112 -3.78 0.82 -21.30
N ALA A 113 -3.99 2.04 -20.80
CA ALA A 113 -3.21 2.59 -19.68
C ALA A 113 -3.36 1.77 -18.38
N CYS A 114 -4.48 1.05 -18.23
CA CYS A 114 -4.69 0.09 -17.16
C CYS A 114 -4.73 -1.36 -17.67
N HIS A 115 -5.56 -1.67 -18.67
CA HIS A 115 -5.76 -3.06 -19.12
C HIS A 115 -4.56 -3.68 -19.86
N GLY A 116 -3.61 -2.85 -20.31
CA GLY A 116 -2.34 -3.28 -20.89
C GLY A 116 -1.15 -3.03 -19.97
N ASN A 117 -1.38 -2.65 -18.70
CA ASN A 117 -0.34 -2.23 -17.78
C ASN A 117 -0.38 -3.05 -16.48
N PRO A 118 0.17 -4.28 -16.48
CA PRO A 118 0.19 -5.14 -15.30
C PRO A 118 1.00 -4.55 -14.14
N GLU A 119 1.88 -3.57 -14.40
CA GLU A 119 2.69 -2.93 -13.36
C GLU A 119 1.86 -2.20 -12.30
N LEU A 120 0.67 -1.71 -12.68
CA LEU A 120 -0.24 -1.02 -11.75
C LEU A 120 -0.93 -1.94 -10.75
N PHE A 121 -0.92 -3.25 -10.94
CA PHE A 121 -1.65 -4.18 -10.06
C PHE A 121 -0.73 -4.78 -9.02
N LEU A 122 -1.14 -4.77 -7.75
CA LEU A 122 -0.46 -5.50 -6.70
C LEU A 122 -0.72 -7.00 -6.92
N THR A 123 0.34 -7.77 -7.05
CA THR A 123 0.30 -9.23 -7.22
C THR A 123 1.23 -9.87 -6.20
N ALA A 124 1.08 -11.17 -5.97
CA ALA A 124 1.95 -11.91 -5.04
C ALA A 124 3.45 -11.73 -5.33
N GLU A 125 3.82 -11.61 -6.61
CA GLU A 125 5.21 -11.41 -7.06
C GLU A 125 5.81 -10.04 -6.67
N LYS A 126 4.95 -9.07 -6.31
CA LYS A 126 5.35 -7.71 -5.90
C LYS A 126 5.28 -7.50 -4.39
N VAL A 127 4.89 -8.54 -3.64
CA VAL A 127 4.83 -8.53 -2.17
C VAL A 127 6.06 -9.27 -1.65
N ALA A 128 6.69 -8.75 -0.60
CA ALA A 128 7.82 -9.43 0.03
C ALA A 128 7.38 -10.79 0.58
N GLU A 129 8.24 -11.82 0.50
CA GLU A 129 7.88 -13.20 0.79
C GLU A 129 7.28 -13.38 2.19
N ASN A 130 7.84 -12.70 3.19
CA ASN A 130 7.37 -12.70 4.57
C ASN A 130 6.00 -12.01 4.75
N GLU A 131 5.61 -11.13 3.83
CA GLU A 131 4.35 -10.38 3.91
C GLU A 131 3.22 -11.03 3.10
N ILE A 132 3.50 -12.07 2.31
CA ILE A 132 2.51 -12.72 1.45
C ILE A 132 1.29 -13.19 2.25
N ALA A 133 1.50 -13.75 3.44
CA ALA A 133 0.42 -14.22 4.30
C ALA A 133 -0.50 -13.07 4.73
N ALA A 134 0.08 -11.94 5.16
CA ALA A 134 -0.66 -10.76 5.61
C ALA A 134 -1.49 -10.11 4.49
N ASN A 135 -1.05 -10.23 3.24
CA ASN A 135 -1.61 -9.50 2.10
C ASN A 135 -2.50 -10.34 1.17
N GLN A 136 -2.82 -11.59 1.51
CA GLN A 136 -3.66 -12.46 0.65
C GLN A 136 -5.00 -11.82 0.26
N ASP A 137 -5.61 -11.05 1.17
CA ASP A 137 -6.94 -10.45 0.94
C ASP A 137 -6.90 -9.18 0.06
N VAL A 138 -5.70 -8.68 -0.27
CA VAL A 138 -5.52 -7.42 -1.00
C VAL A 138 -4.85 -7.58 -2.38
N ILE A 139 -4.38 -8.78 -2.73
CA ILE A 139 -3.77 -9.13 -4.02
C ILE A 139 -4.74 -9.84 -4.99
#